data_AF-A0A942BE31-F1
#
_entry.id   AF-A0A942BE31-F1
#
_cell.length_a   1.000
_cell.length_b   1.000
_cell.length_c   1.000
_cell.angle_alpha   90.00
_cell.angle_beta   90.00
_cell.angle_gamma   90.00
#
_symmetry.space_group_name_H-M   'P 1'
#
loop_
_entity.id
_entity.type
_entity.pdbx_description
1 polymer ?
#
loop_
_entity_poly.entity_id
_entity_poly.type
_entity_poly.pdbx_seq_one_letter_code
_entity_poly.pdbx_strand_id
1 'polypeptide(L)'
;MKRALFISCLALVAAASQAALNLNIDNPDQVVNLPLVGSVDVIFTGTVVCSADWKISSISIAYPFLQNSAVSLQQLSTAPAFLNYLNTANFGDDYSGDLFKVTVPSTATPGYYGYAFNSSNACFLGAGAVNTSGGTFDDTESYSITVNAVPEPATMTLLGVGLLAVARRRK
;
A
#
# COMPACT_ATOMS: atom_id res chain seq x y z
N MET A 1 36.48 -8.11 -62.76
CA MET A 1 36.57 -8.76 -61.44
C MET A 1 35.76 -7.94 -60.44
N LYS A 2 34.56 -8.40 -60.06
CA LYS A 2 33.64 -7.67 -59.17
C LYS A 2 33.92 -8.09 -57.73
N ARG A 3 34.40 -7.18 -56.88
CA ARG A 3 34.61 -7.41 -55.44
C ARG A 3 33.34 -7.02 -54.69
N ALA A 4 32.63 -8.00 -54.15
CA ALA A 4 31.54 -7.77 -53.22
C ALA A 4 32.12 -7.55 -51.81
N LEU A 5 31.96 -6.34 -51.29
CA LEU A 5 32.33 -5.98 -49.92
C LEU A 5 31.14 -6.34 -49.01
N PHE A 6 31.29 -7.37 -48.18
CA PHE A 6 30.33 -7.70 -47.13
C PHE A 6 30.52 -6.74 -45.96
N ILE A 7 29.51 -5.93 -45.68
CA ILE A 7 29.45 -5.07 -44.49
C ILE A 7 28.73 -5.88 -43.39
N SER A 8 29.49 -6.37 -42.41
CA SER A 8 28.95 -7.00 -41.21
C SER A 8 28.44 -5.92 -40.26
N CYS A 9 27.12 -5.85 -40.10
CA CYS A 9 26.45 -4.96 -39.15
C CYS A 9 26.59 -5.54 -37.72
N LEU A 10 27.36 -4.88 -36.87
CA LEU A 10 27.52 -5.24 -35.46
C LEU A 10 26.33 -4.66 -34.68
N ALA A 11 25.36 -5.50 -34.33
CA ALA A 11 24.23 -5.10 -33.50
C ALA A 11 24.70 -4.92 -32.04
N LEU A 12 24.87 -3.68 -31.59
CA LEU A 12 24.93 -3.37 -30.16
C LEU A 12 23.56 -3.65 -29.57
N VAL A 13 23.43 -4.73 -28.81
CA VAL A 13 22.28 -4.93 -27.93
C VAL A 13 22.46 -4.00 -26.74
N ALA A 14 21.71 -2.90 -26.71
CA ALA A 14 21.62 -2.07 -25.51
C ALA A 14 20.93 -2.90 -24.42
N ALA A 15 21.68 -3.27 -23.38
CA ALA A 15 21.10 -3.88 -22.19
C ALA A 15 20.15 -2.86 -21.56
N ALA A 16 18.86 -3.16 -21.53
CA ALA A 16 17.91 -2.39 -20.75
C ALA A 16 18.33 -2.52 -19.27
N SER A 17 18.70 -1.39 -18.66
CA SER A 17 18.94 -1.30 -17.22
C SER A 17 17.62 -1.57 -16.50
N GLN A 18 17.35 -2.83 -16.15
CA GLN A 18 16.23 -3.19 -15.30
C GLN A 18 16.58 -2.83 -13.84
N ALA A 19 15.67 -2.19 -13.13
CA ALA A 19 15.84 -1.90 -11.70
C ALA A 19 16.04 -3.22 -10.94
N ALA A 20 16.93 -3.22 -9.93
CA ALA A 20 17.25 -4.38 -9.10
C ALA A 20 16.00 -4.96 -8.41
N LEU A 21 15.17 -4.05 -7.92
CA LEU A 21 13.89 -4.27 -7.27
C LEU A 21 12.97 -3.13 -7.70
N ASN A 22 11.69 -3.44 -7.91
CA ASN A 22 10.63 -2.46 -8.08
C ASN A 22 9.42 -2.91 -7.27
N LEU A 23 9.07 -2.14 -6.24
CA LEU A 23 7.89 -2.31 -5.43
C LEU A 23 6.85 -1.29 -5.90
N ASN A 24 5.63 -1.74 -6.18
CA ASN A 24 4.53 -0.85 -6.54
C ASN A 24 3.27 -1.22 -5.77
N ILE A 25 2.58 -0.24 -5.20
CA ILE A 25 1.26 -0.41 -4.59
C ILE A 25 0.21 0.06 -5.60
N ASP A 26 -0.78 -0.77 -5.92
CA ASP A 26 -1.73 -0.47 -6.99
C ASP A 26 -2.65 0.71 -6.65
N ASN A 27 -3.09 0.77 -5.39
CA ASN A 27 -3.87 1.88 -4.85
C ASN A 27 -3.30 2.31 -3.49
N PRO A 28 -2.30 3.22 -3.49
CA PRO A 28 -1.63 3.65 -2.27
C PRO A 28 -2.52 4.52 -1.38
N ASP A 29 -3.54 5.18 -1.94
CA ASP A 29 -4.45 6.06 -1.21
C ASP A 29 -5.83 5.42 -1.05
N GLN A 30 -6.09 4.85 0.12
CA GLN A 30 -7.34 4.16 0.41
C GLN A 30 -8.32 5.10 1.13
N VAL A 31 -9.60 4.98 0.84
CA VAL A 31 -10.67 5.71 1.54
C VAL A 31 -11.63 4.70 2.14
N VAL A 32 -11.89 4.84 3.44
CA VAL A 32 -12.73 3.92 4.19
C VAL A 32 -13.75 4.67 5.03
N ASN A 33 -14.99 4.19 5.04
CA ASN A 33 -16.02 4.68 5.94
C ASN A 33 -15.97 3.85 7.22
N LEU A 34 -16.04 4.51 8.38
CA LEU A 34 -16.06 3.80 9.66
C LEU A 34 -17.22 2.79 9.72
N PRO A 35 -16.96 1.52 10.09
CA PRO A 35 -18.05 0.59 10.31
C PRO A 35 -18.85 1.02 11.55
N LEU A 36 -20.17 0.82 11.54
CA LEU A 36 -21.04 1.15 12.68
C LEU A 36 -20.64 0.35 13.94
N VAL A 37 -20.18 -0.89 13.74
CA VAL A 37 -19.67 -1.80 14.77
C VAL A 37 -18.55 -2.66 14.19
N GLY A 38 -17.59 -3.06 15.04
CA GLY A 38 -16.52 -3.99 14.66
C GLY A 38 -15.35 -3.27 13.98
N SER A 39 -14.85 -3.85 12.88
CA SER A 39 -13.71 -3.32 12.13
C SER A 39 -13.83 -3.65 10.64
N VAL A 40 -13.06 -2.94 9.83
CA VAL A 40 -12.92 -3.18 8.39
C VAL A 40 -11.45 -3.36 8.05
N ASP A 41 -11.14 -4.39 7.28
CA ASP A 41 -9.78 -4.63 6.79
C ASP A 41 -9.59 -3.89 5.47
N VAL A 42 -8.61 -2.99 5.43
CA VAL A 42 -8.13 -2.31 4.22
C VAL A 42 -6.94 -3.10 3.70
N ILE A 43 -7.08 -3.70 2.52
CA ILE A 43 -6.06 -4.55 1.89
C ILE A 43 -5.33 -3.73 0.82
N PHE A 44 -4.01 -3.72 0.90
CA PHE A 44 -3.15 -3.11 -0.11
C PHE A 44 -2.61 -4.19 -1.03
N THR A 45 -2.95 -4.09 -2.31
CA THR A 45 -2.40 -4.93 -3.37
C THR A 45 -1.27 -4.24 -4.08
N GLY A 46 -0.43 -5.03 -4.74
CA GLY A 46 0.63 -4.47 -5.56
C GLY A 46 1.49 -5.53 -6.22
N THR A 47 2.63 -5.07 -6.73
CA THR A 47 3.61 -5.89 -7.43
C THR A 47 5.00 -5.70 -6.86
N VAL A 48 5.75 -6.79 -6.78
CA VAL A 48 7.18 -6.78 -6.52
C VAL A 48 7.86 -7.41 -7.72
N VAL A 49 8.71 -6.66 -8.41
CA VAL A 49 9.49 -7.15 -9.53
C VAL A 49 10.95 -7.19 -9.14
N CYS A 50 11.58 -8.35 -9.26
CA CYS A 50 13.00 -8.53 -8.98
C CYS A 50 13.76 -8.79 -10.27
N SER A 51 14.92 -8.16 -10.44
CA SER A 51 15.83 -8.57 -11.50
C SER A 51 16.38 -9.98 -11.24
N ALA A 52 16.81 -10.69 -12.29
CA ALA A 52 17.18 -12.10 -12.25
C ALA A 52 18.23 -12.47 -11.19
N ASP A 53 19.13 -11.53 -10.84
CA ASP A 53 20.20 -11.73 -9.86
C ASP A 53 19.81 -11.30 -8.43
N TRP A 54 18.57 -10.84 -8.22
CA TRP A 54 18.09 -10.24 -6.99
C TRP A 54 16.95 -11.04 -6.36
N LYS A 55 16.93 -11.09 -5.03
CA LYS A 55 15.86 -11.70 -4.24
C LYS A 55 15.51 -10.76 -3.10
N ILE A 56 14.22 -10.64 -2.80
CA ILE A 56 13.75 -9.92 -1.60
C ILE A 56 14.23 -10.62 -0.32
N SER A 57 14.78 -9.84 0.61
CA SER A 57 15.35 -10.31 1.88
C SER A 57 14.66 -9.69 3.09
N SER A 58 14.05 -8.52 2.96
CA SER A 58 13.40 -7.83 4.06
C SER A 58 12.17 -7.07 3.60
N ILE A 59 11.22 -6.90 4.52
CA ILE A 59 10.09 -6.00 4.37
C ILE A 59 9.99 -5.14 5.63
N SER A 60 9.67 -3.87 5.45
CA SER A 60 9.40 -2.91 6.52
C SER A 60 8.09 -2.21 6.23
N ILE A 61 7.18 -2.18 7.20
CA ILE A 61 5.89 -1.51 7.04
C ILE A 61 5.74 -0.54 8.21
N ALA A 62 5.65 0.76 7.92
CA ALA A 62 5.36 1.75 8.94
C ALA A 62 3.89 1.68 9.33
N TYR A 63 3.55 1.86 10.61
CA TYR A 63 2.16 2.05 11.02
C TYR A 63 1.66 3.42 10.56
N PRO A 64 0.41 3.54 10.07
CA PRO A 64 -0.12 4.82 9.63
C PRO A 64 -0.66 5.59 10.85
N PHE A 65 -0.14 6.80 11.04
CA PHE A 65 -0.55 7.75 12.07
C PHE A 65 -1.47 8.81 11.51
N LEU A 66 -2.45 9.19 12.33
CA LEU A 66 -3.34 10.31 12.08
C LEU A 66 -2.52 11.60 12.01
N GLN A 67 -2.85 12.46 11.05
CA GLN A 67 -2.20 13.75 10.87
C GLN A 67 -2.10 14.54 12.19
N ASN A 68 -0.89 15.01 12.50
CA ASN A 68 -0.58 15.82 13.69
C ASN A 68 -1.01 15.15 15.02
N SER A 69 -1.00 13.82 15.08
CA SER A 69 -1.47 13.06 16.24
C SER A 69 -0.60 11.83 16.52
N ALA A 70 -0.61 11.37 17.78
CA ALA A 70 0.01 10.11 18.19
C ALA A 70 -0.90 8.89 17.98
N VAL A 71 -2.12 9.10 17.47
CA VAL A 71 -3.10 8.04 17.19
C VAL A 71 -2.69 7.31 15.91
N SER A 72 -2.61 5.98 15.95
CA SER A 72 -2.28 5.11 14.81
C SER A 72 -3.27 3.98 14.63
N LEU A 73 -3.31 3.43 13.41
CA LEU A 73 -3.96 2.15 13.13
C LEU A 73 -2.94 1.03 13.37
N GLN A 74 -2.92 0.50 14.60
CA GLN A 74 -1.89 -0.45 15.05
C GLN A 74 -2.13 -1.90 14.62
N GLN A 75 -3.31 -2.21 14.09
CA GLN A 75 -3.63 -3.54 13.58
C GLN A 75 -3.18 -3.64 12.12
N LEU A 76 -1.88 -3.85 11.93
CA LEU A 76 -1.26 -4.06 10.63
C LEU A 76 -0.70 -5.48 10.54
N SER A 77 -0.91 -6.15 9.41
CA SER A 77 -0.34 -7.47 9.17
C SER A 77 0.00 -7.69 7.71
N THR A 78 1.15 -8.31 7.44
CA THR A 78 1.53 -8.79 6.10
C THR A 78 0.53 -9.84 5.60
N ALA A 79 0.21 -9.81 4.32
CA ALA A 79 -0.68 -10.81 3.72
C ALA A 79 -0.01 -12.20 3.76
N PRO A 80 -0.76 -13.29 4.08
CA PRO A 80 -0.18 -14.63 4.16
C PRO A 80 0.49 -15.11 2.88
N ALA A 81 -0.08 -14.79 1.71
CA ALA A 81 0.48 -15.15 0.42
C ALA A 81 1.81 -14.41 0.16
N PHE A 82 1.87 -13.12 0.51
CA PHE A 82 3.10 -12.35 0.39
C PHE A 82 4.17 -12.83 1.38
N LEU A 83 3.79 -13.15 2.62
CA LEU A 83 4.70 -13.75 3.59
C LEU A 83 5.26 -15.09 3.09
N ASN A 84 4.43 -15.93 2.45
CA ASN A 84 4.92 -17.16 1.83
C ASN A 84 5.92 -16.87 0.71
N TYR A 85 5.60 -15.92 -0.19
CA TYR A 85 6.53 -15.45 -1.22
C TYR A 85 7.86 -14.99 -0.61
N LEU A 86 7.87 -14.14 0.42
CA LEU A 86 9.11 -13.68 1.07
C LEU A 86 9.99 -14.84 1.58
N ASN A 87 9.37 -15.93 2.05
CA ASN A 87 10.09 -17.09 2.58
C ASN A 87 10.57 -18.06 1.48
N THR A 88 9.82 -18.20 0.39
CA THR A 88 10.08 -19.21 -0.64
C THR A 88 10.62 -18.65 -1.95
N ALA A 89 10.65 -17.33 -2.13
CA ALA A 89 11.12 -16.69 -3.35
C ALA A 89 12.56 -17.09 -3.68
N ASN A 90 12.81 -17.33 -4.96
CA ASN A 90 14.13 -17.48 -5.55
C ASN A 90 14.57 -16.13 -6.16
N PHE A 91 15.78 -16.10 -6.69
CA PHE A 91 16.28 -14.94 -7.42
C PHE A 91 15.47 -14.72 -8.70
N GLY A 92 15.06 -13.48 -8.94
CA GLY A 92 14.22 -13.10 -10.08
C GLY A 92 12.75 -13.48 -9.96
N ASP A 93 12.29 -14.02 -8.83
CA ASP A 93 10.88 -14.32 -8.64
C ASP A 93 10.10 -13.02 -8.39
N ASP A 94 9.08 -12.78 -9.21
CA ASP A 94 8.14 -11.68 -9.05
C ASP A 94 6.95 -12.07 -8.17
N TYR A 95 6.28 -11.07 -7.59
CA TYR A 95 5.04 -11.23 -6.86
C TYR A 95 3.98 -10.24 -7.34
N SER A 96 2.73 -10.67 -7.38
CA SER A 96 1.57 -9.81 -7.56
C SER A 96 0.40 -10.32 -6.73
N GLY A 97 -0.23 -9.42 -5.97
CA GLY A 97 -1.35 -9.77 -5.08
C GLY A 97 -1.40 -8.90 -3.83
N ASP A 98 -2.04 -9.42 -2.79
CA ASP A 98 -2.15 -8.75 -1.48
C ASP A 98 -0.76 -8.64 -0.83
N LEU A 99 -0.34 -7.43 -0.47
CA LEU A 99 0.94 -7.19 0.20
C LEU A 99 0.77 -7.17 1.72
N PHE A 100 -0.16 -6.35 2.20
CA PHE A 100 -0.45 -6.20 3.63
C PHE A 100 -1.89 -5.68 3.83
N LYS A 101 -2.35 -5.74 5.07
CA LYS A 101 -3.63 -5.18 5.49
C LYS A 101 -3.50 -4.32 6.72
N VAL A 102 -4.39 -3.33 6.81
CA VAL A 102 -4.58 -2.47 7.97
C VAL A 102 -6.04 -2.57 8.42
N THR A 103 -6.27 -2.94 9.67
CA THR A 103 -7.61 -3.02 10.25
C THR A 103 -8.00 -1.68 10.86
N VAL A 104 -9.13 -1.13 10.41
CA VAL A 104 -9.71 0.11 10.91
C VAL A 104 -10.88 -0.22 11.83
N PRO A 105 -10.76 -0.01 13.15
CA PRO A 105 -11.86 -0.25 14.08
C PRO A 105 -12.95 0.82 13.96
N SER A 106 -14.19 0.49 14.34
CA SER A 106 -15.31 1.44 14.41
C SER A 106 -15.05 2.62 15.35
N THR A 107 -14.09 2.49 16.26
CA THR A 107 -13.66 3.52 17.22
C THR A 107 -12.51 4.38 16.70
N ALA A 108 -11.99 4.14 15.49
CA ALA A 108 -10.95 4.98 14.93
C ALA A 108 -11.43 6.42 14.75
N THR A 109 -10.53 7.37 14.99
CA THR A 109 -10.83 8.79 14.79
C THR A 109 -10.91 9.09 13.30
N PRO A 110 -11.99 9.72 12.79
CA PRO A 110 -12.04 10.16 11.40
C PRO A 110 -10.87 11.10 11.07
N GLY A 111 -10.27 10.92 9.90
CA GLY A 111 -9.18 11.75 9.42
C GLY A 111 -8.20 11.02 8.51
N TYR A 112 -7.11 11.71 8.18
CA TYR A 112 -6.08 11.22 7.27
C TYR A 112 -4.95 10.52 8.03
N TYR A 113 -4.79 9.22 7.77
CA TYR A 113 -3.73 8.37 8.30
C TYR A 113 -2.69 8.10 7.20
N GLY A 114 -1.65 8.93 7.12
CA GLY A 114 -0.63 8.81 6.07
C GLY A 114 0.77 9.22 6.54
N TYR A 115 0.99 9.27 7.85
CA TYR A 115 2.26 9.70 8.44
C TYR A 115 2.92 8.57 9.23
N ALA A 116 4.25 8.55 9.24
CA ALA A 116 5.02 7.71 10.14
C ALA A 116 5.04 8.29 11.58
N PHE A 117 5.32 7.47 12.58
CA PHE A 117 5.29 7.87 14.00
C PHE A 117 6.10 9.14 14.28
N ASN A 118 5.46 10.13 14.92
CA ASN A 118 6.08 11.38 15.36
C ASN A 118 6.90 12.08 14.25
N SER A 119 6.49 11.91 13.00
CA SER A 119 7.20 12.44 11.85
C SER A 119 6.23 13.08 10.87
N SER A 120 6.73 14.07 10.13
CA SER A 120 6.08 14.59 8.93
C SER A 120 6.29 13.70 7.70
N ASN A 121 7.06 12.62 7.84
CA ASN A 121 7.34 11.67 6.76
C ASN A 121 6.09 10.85 6.44
N ALA A 122 5.91 10.56 5.15
CA ALA A 122 4.85 9.68 4.69
C ALA A 122 4.98 8.28 5.31
N CYS A 123 3.83 7.65 5.57
CA CYS A 123 3.78 6.23 5.89
C CYS A 123 4.21 5.42 4.66
N PHE A 124 4.89 4.30 4.87
CA PHE A 124 5.54 3.59 3.77
C PHE A 124 5.57 2.07 3.95
N LEU A 125 5.66 1.38 2.80
CA LEU A 125 6.07 -0.01 2.64
C LEU A 125 7.45 -0.01 1.99
N GLY A 126 8.45 -0.55 2.68
CA GLY A 126 9.81 -0.71 2.17
C GLY A 126 10.12 -2.19 1.94
N ALA A 127 10.81 -2.48 0.84
CA ALA A 127 11.32 -3.81 0.51
C ALA A 127 12.83 -3.72 0.29
N GLY A 128 13.59 -4.62 0.92
CA GLY A 128 15.02 -4.75 0.70
C GLY A 128 15.34 -6.03 -0.04
N ALA A 129 16.19 -5.96 -1.05
CA ALA A 129 16.66 -7.08 -1.84
C ALA A 129 18.18 -7.26 -1.71
N VAL A 130 18.61 -8.51 -1.84
CA VAL A 130 20.02 -8.91 -1.88
C VAL A 130 20.30 -9.62 -3.20
N ASN A 131 21.50 -9.42 -3.73
CA ASN A 131 21.96 -10.16 -4.90
C ASN A 131 22.93 -11.30 -4.55
N THR A 132 23.24 -12.13 -5.53
CA THR A 132 24.15 -13.27 -5.40
C THR A 132 25.59 -12.89 -5.01
N SER A 133 25.98 -11.64 -5.25
CA SER A 133 27.29 -11.07 -4.89
C SER A 133 27.28 -10.36 -3.52
N GLY A 134 26.15 -10.34 -2.81
CA GLY A 134 25.98 -9.68 -1.52
C GLY A 134 25.66 -8.19 -1.57
N GLY A 135 25.38 -7.63 -2.76
CA GLY A 135 24.88 -6.26 -2.91
C GLY A 135 23.45 -6.12 -2.37
N THR A 136 23.14 -4.98 -1.78
CA THR A 136 21.81 -4.65 -1.23
C THR A 136 21.16 -3.53 -2.03
N PHE A 137 19.85 -3.57 -2.16
CA PHE A 137 19.05 -2.52 -2.77
C PHE A 137 17.72 -2.42 -2.03
N ASP A 138 17.29 -1.20 -1.72
CA ASP A 138 16.02 -0.94 -1.04
C ASP A 138 15.12 -0.12 -1.94
N ASP A 139 13.84 -0.47 -1.95
CA ASP A 139 12.79 0.29 -2.60
C ASP A 139 11.68 0.60 -1.59
N THR A 140 10.99 1.73 -1.76
CA THR A 140 10.01 2.20 -0.78
C THR A 140 8.86 2.92 -1.45
N GLU A 141 7.65 2.49 -1.13
CA GLU A 141 6.40 3.07 -1.60
C GLU A 141 5.60 3.69 -0.46
N SER A 142 5.05 4.88 -0.69
CA SER A 142 4.23 5.58 0.30
C SER A 142 2.77 5.14 0.21
N TYR A 143 2.06 5.11 1.33
CA TYR A 143 0.64 4.77 1.35
C TYR A 143 -0.12 5.58 2.41
N SER A 144 -1.45 5.68 2.23
CA SER A 144 -2.34 6.41 3.12
C SER A 144 -3.73 5.79 3.24
N ILE A 145 -4.42 6.10 4.34
CA ILE A 145 -5.80 5.71 4.60
C ILE A 145 -6.58 6.94 5.09
N THR A 146 -7.60 7.35 4.35
CA THR A 146 -8.55 8.37 4.79
C THR A 146 -9.76 7.70 5.41
N VAL A 147 -10.02 8.01 6.68
CA VAL A 147 -11.15 7.47 7.45
C VAL A 147 -12.26 8.51 7.53
N ASN A 148 -13.42 8.20 6.96
CA ASN A 148 -14.60 9.07 6.98
C ASN A 148 -15.53 8.69 8.13
N ALA A 149 -16.09 9.71 8.78
CA ALA A 149 -17.18 9.53 9.73
C ALA A 149 -18.45 9.05 9.00
N VAL A 150 -19.14 8.06 9.57
CA VAL A 150 -20.48 7.70 9.13
C VAL A 150 -21.49 8.47 9.98
N PRO A 151 -22.45 9.20 9.37
CA PRO A 151 -23.52 9.85 10.12
C PRO A 151 -24.28 8.83 10.96
N GLU A 152 -24.38 9.07 12.27
CA GLU A 152 -25.07 8.14 13.15
C GLU A 152 -26.58 8.04 12.79
N PRO A 153 -27.15 6.82 12.78
CA PRO A 153 -28.57 6.63 12.54
C PRO A 153 -29.46 7.42 13.52
N ALA A 154 -29.01 7.60 14.77
CA ALA A 154 -29.75 8.32 15.80
C ALA A 154 -29.99 9.80 15.43
N THR A 155 -29.00 10.45 14.81
CA THR A 155 -29.09 11.85 14.36
C THR A 155 -30.13 12.00 13.25
N MET A 156 -30.22 11.02 12.35
CA MET A 156 -31.25 10.97 11.31
C MET A 156 -32.64 10.71 11.88
N THR A 157 -32.77 9.83 12.86
CA THR A 157 -34.04 9.58 13.55
C THR A 157 -34.50 10.81 14.33
N LEU A 158 -33.60 11.49 15.04
CA LEU A 158 -33.91 12.72 15.76
C LEU A 158 -34.33 13.86 14.81
N LEU A 159 -33.64 14.02 13.68
CA LEU A 159 -34.02 14.97 12.64
C LEU A 159 -35.41 14.64 12.05
N GLY A 160 -35.66 13.36 11.75
CA GLY A 160 -36.95 12.89 11.24
C GLY A 160 -38.10 13.13 12.22
N VAL A 161 -37.90 12.84 13.51
CA VAL A 161 -38.90 13.10 14.57
C VAL A 161 -39.08 14.61 14.79
N GLY A 162 -38.00 15.39 14.75
CA GLY A 162 -38.04 16.85 14.85
C GLY A 162 -38.84 17.49 13.72
N LEU A 163 -38.63 17.07 12.48
CA LEU A 163 -39.41 17.53 11.31
C LEU A 163 -40.89 17.14 11.42
N LEU A 164 -41.19 15.92 11.87
CA LEU A 164 -42.57 15.48 12.12
C LEU A 164 -43.27 16.30 13.22
N ALA A 165 -42.56 16.63 14.30
CA ALA A 165 -43.09 17.46 15.38
C ALA A 165 -43.38 18.90 14.90
N VAL A 166 -42.50 19.48 14.09
CA VAL A 166 -42.70 20.81 13.48
C VAL A 166 -43.86 20.79 12.47
N ALA A 167 -43.96 19.74 11.65
CA ALA A 167 -45.05 19.59 10.68
C ALA A 167 -46.42 19.42 11.36
N ARG A 168 -46.49 18.69 12.49
CA ARG A 168 -47.72 18.55 13.29
C ARG A 168 -48.16 19.84 13.98
N ARG A 169 -47.22 20.72 14.34
CA ARG A 169 -47.54 22.00 15.01
C ARG A 169 -48.06 23.09 14.04
N ARG A 170 -47.99 22.87 12.73
CA ARG A 170 -48.43 23.80 11.68
C ARG A 170 -49.80 23.46 11.08
N LYS A 171 -50.48 22.41 11.56
CA LYS A 171 -51.90 22.15 11.31
C LYS A 171 -52.71 22.56 12.53
#